data_AF-A0A7M3YAE1-F1
#
_entry.id   AF-A0A7M3YAE1-F1
#
_cell.length_a   1.000
_cell.length_b   1.000
_cell.length_c   1.000
_cell.angle_alpha   90.00
_cell.angle_beta   90.00
_cell.angle_gamma   90.00
#
_symmetry.space_group_name_H-M   'P 1'
#
loop_
_entity.id
_entity.type
_entity.pdbx_description
1 polymer ?
#
loop_
_entity_poly.entity_id
_entity_poly.type
_entity_poly.pdbx_seq_one_letter_code
_entity_poly.pdbx_strand_id
1 'polypeptide(L)'
;MRRLTVFVLLMLIMPVTMAEARSVHSTSAVDMFPNGDMQDSSQWDFKRHLAFTQENKAEDGQYVMGMVADGHMTLGISLPEHLDHQTVWATTTPTNSNASIGAPDGAYHYSTGPDITVGGFDVSSLNGNTIEKVELVVHFDIPDPLQQDKTRFSVISNGMHDLVKTWSNTQGGLYYMTSGWSTEITDDENWTWDELSNIEVTLDYVSNGGTDDSQLQVDAVGLKLTMRTPWYGAERVVASSINQFTDWPIIDLDLSSGTLDSVSSAPCGLDSDGGTWTTDTIQKPAGQSWGRVHFDHNDENGTVMLEYLDNQGAWVNIDEATIPVVSGDLQLRFTI
;
A
#
# COMPACT_ATOMS: atom_id res chain seq x y z
N MET A 1 -43.30 -72.74 40.49
CA MET A 1 -42.22 -73.00 39.52
C MET A 1 -42.67 -72.84 38.06
N ARG A 2 -43.75 -73.49 37.62
CA ARG A 2 -44.24 -73.48 36.22
C ARG A 2 -44.54 -72.08 35.62
N ARG A 3 -44.97 -71.11 36.45
CA ARG A 3 -45.20 -69.71 36.01
C ARG A 3 -43.90 -68.91 35.79
N LEU A 4 -42.85 -69.23 36.55
CA LEU A 4 -41.53 -68.58 36.39
C LEU A 4 -40.85 -69.08 35.11
N THR A 5 -41.00 -70.37 34.80
CA THR A 5 -40.45 -70.99 33.59
C THR A 5 -41.09 -70.44 32.32
N VAL A 6 -42.40 -70.18 32.33
CA VAL A 6 -43.11 -69.57 31.19
C VAL A 6 -42.67 -68.12 30.97
N PHE A 7 -42.40 -67.37 32.04
CA PHE A 7 -41.93 -65.98 31.93
C PHE A 7 -40.50 -65.89 31.37
N VAL A 8 -39.61 -66.78 31.81
CA VAL A 8 -38.24 -66.87 31.28
C VAL A 8 -38.25 -67.31 29.81
N LEU A 9 -39.14 -68.25 29.44
CA LEU A 9 -39.30 -68.67 28.05
C LEU A 9 -39.86 -67.53 27.18
N LEU A 10 -40.79 -66.71 27.69
CA LEU A 10 -41.34 -65.56 26.98
C LEU A 10 -40.29 -64.44 26.75
N MET A 11 -39.37 -64.23 27.71
CA MET A 11 -38.25 -63.30 27.55
C MET A 11 -37.24 -63.77 26.49
N LEU A 12 -37.02 -65.07 26.36
CA LEU A 12 -36.11 -65.66 25.36
C LEU A 12 -36.68 -65.68 23.93
N ILE A 13 -37.99 -65.47 23.76
CA ILE A 13 -38.69 -65.43 22.46
C ILE A 13 -38.92 -63.97 22.01
N MET A 14 -38.51 -62.96 22.82
CA MET A 14 -38.51 -61.60 22.31
C MET A 14 -37.56 -61.53 21.10
N PRO A 15 -38.00 -60.98 19.96
CA PRO A 15 -37.11 -60.80 18.83
C PRO A 15 -35.94 -59.94 19.31
N VAL A 16 -34.74 -60.47 19.24
CA VAL A 16 -33.52 -59.68 19.29
C VAL A 16 -33.62 -58.76 18.09
N THR A 17 -34.21 -57.58 18.28
CA THR A 17 -34.17 -56.52 17.29
C THR A 17 -32.70 -56.28 17.05
N MET A 18 -32.23 -56.60 15.85
CA MET A 18 -30.88 -56.28 15.40
C MET A 18 -30.80 -54.75 15.38
N ALA A 19 -30.44 -54.17 16.52
CA ALA A 19 -29.99 -52.80 16.56
C ALA A 19 -28.62 -52.80 15.90
N GLU A 20 -28.55 -52.33 14.66
CA GLU A 20 -27.26 -52.03 14.06
C GLU A 20 -26.64 -50.87 14.83
N ALA A 21 -25.79 -51.19 15.80
CA ALA A 21 -24.95 -50.21 16.46
C ALA A 21 -23.79 -49.87 15.52
N ARG A 22 -23.96 -48.86 14.67
CA ARG A 22 -22.81 -48.22 14.01
C ARG A 22 -22.02 -47.46 15.07
N SER A 23 -20.81 -47.93 15.34
CA SER A 23 -19.88 -47.26 16.25
C SER A 23 -18.84 -46.47 15.46
N VAL A 24 -18.58 -45.24 15.88
CA VAL A 24 -17.49 -44.44 15.32
C VAL A 24 -16.19 -44.96 15.88
N HIS A 25 -15.29 -45.40 15.00
CA HIS A 25 -14.01 -45.99 15.40
C HIS A 25 -13.00 -44.92 15.88
N SER A 26 -13.04 -43.72 15.28
CA SER A 26 -12.18 -42.59 15.62
C SER A 26 -12.74 -41.27 15.09
N THR A 27 -12.46 -40.17 15.78
CA THR A 27 -12.68 -38.80 15.30
C THR A 27 -11.34 -38.04 15.34
N SER A 28 -11.03 -37.28 14.29
CA SER A 28 -9.84 -36.42 14.23
C SER A 28 -10.23 -35.01 13.82
N ALA A 29 -9.61 -34.00 14.42
CA ALA A 29 -9.69 -32.63 13.92
C ALA A 29 -8.83 -32.53 12.66
N VAL A 30 -9.40 -31.99 11.59
CA VAL A 30 -8.70 -31.71 10.34
C VAL A 30 -8.77 -30.21 10.12
N ASP A 31 -7.61 -29.58 9.95
CA ASP A 31 -7.54 -28.16 9.62
C ASP A 31 -7.91 -27.96 8.15
N MET A 32 -8.88 -27.09 7.91
CA MET A 32 -9.33 -26.73 6.55
C MET A 32 -8.30 -25.85 5.84
N PHE A 33 -7.41 -25.19 6.57
CA PHE A 33 -6.37 -24.32 6.02
C PHE A 33 -5.04 -24.41 6.83
N PRO A 34 -4.31 -25.54 6.71
CA PRO A 34 -3.08 -25.78 7.47
C PRO A 34 -1.98 -24.75 7.18
N ASN A 35 -1.96 -24.20 5.96
CA ASN A 35 -0.99 -23.16 5.55
C ASN A 35 -1.12 -21.86 6.37
N GLY A 36 -2.24 -21.68 7.10
CA GLY A 36 -2.49 -20.56 7.98
C GLY A 36 -1.59 -20.51 9.22
N ASP A 37 -0.90 -21.60 9.54
CA ASP A 37 0.09 -21.63 10.63
C ASP A 37 1.39 -20.85 10.32
N MET A 38 1.56 -20.48 9.04
CA MET A 38 2.68 -19.70 8.51
C MET A 38 4.05 -20.31 8.88
N GLN A 39 4.15 -21.63 8.99
CA GLN A 39 5.42 -22.31 9.28
C GLN A 39 6.25 -22.56 8.02
N ASP A 40 5.58 -22.77 6.88
CA ASP A 40 6.24 -23.08 5.61
C ASP A 40 6.01 -21.97 4.58
N SER A 41 7.09 -21.26 4.25
CA SER A 41 7.09 -20.21 3.23
C SER A 41 6.75 -20.69 1.82
N SER A 42 7.01 -21.98 1.50
CA SER A 42 6.73 -22.52 0.17
C SER A 42 5.23 -22.69 -0.11
N GLN A 43 4.39 -22.63 0.92
CA GLN A 43 2.93 -22.66 0.81
C GLN A 43 2.33 -21.29 0.45
N TRP A 44 3.14 -20.24 0.37
CA TRP A 44 2.72 -18.87 0.11
C TRP A 44 3.40 -18.33 -1.13
N ASP A 45 2.60 -17.87 -2.08
CA ASP A 45 3.06 -17.16 -3.28
C ASP A 45 2.98 -15.65 -3.03
N PHE A 46 4.10 -14.96 -3.24
CA PHE A 46 4.22 -13.52 -3.05
C PHE A 46 4.45 -12.84 -4.39
N LYS A 47 3.47 -12.03 -4.82
CA LYS A 47 3.57 -11.25 -6.06
C LYS A 47 3.78 -9.79 -5.75
N ARG A 48 4.68 -9.15 -6.50
CA ARG A 48 5.07 -7.75 -6.32
C ARG A 48 4.77 -6.96 -7.56
N HIS A 49 3.96 -5.94 -7.41
CA HIS A 49 3.48 -5.15 -8.52
C HIS A 49 3.52 -3.66 -8.24
N LEU A 50 3.61 -2.85 -9.30
CA LEU A 50 3.17 -1.45 -9.23
C LEU A 50 1.66 -1.41 -8.94
N ALA A 51 1.19 -0.36 -8.28
CA ALA A 51 -0.18 -0.28 -7.74
C ALA A 51 -1.29 -0.55 -8.77
N PHE A 52 -1.08 -0.16 -10.03
CA PHE A 52 -2.04 -0.31 -11.11
C PHE A 52 -1.77 -1.51 -12.04
N THR A 53 -0.70 -2.26 -11.80
CA THR A 53 -0.40 -3.47 -12.57
C THR A 53 -1.34 -4.59 -12.11
N GLN A 54 -1.96 -5.28 -13.09
CA GLN A 54 -2.82 -6.43 -12.82
C GLN A 54 -1.98 -7.60 -12.28
N GLU A 55 -2.51 -8.33 -11.29
CA GLU A 55 -1.81 -9.43 -10.60
C GLU A 55 -1.45 -10.64 -11.49
N ASN A 56 -2.06 -10.72 -12.67
CA ASN A 56 -1.75 -11.76 -13.66
C ASN A 56 -0.59 -11.38 -14.61
N LYS A 57 0.01 -10.20 -14.43
CA LYS A 57 1.16 -9.73 -15.21
C LYS A 57 2.46 -10.15 -14.55
N ALA A 58 3.55 -9.95 -15.27
CA ALA A 58 4.88 -10.12 -14.70
C ALA A 58 5.09 -9.14 -13.54
N GLU A 59 5.83 -9.58 -12.52
CA GLU A 59 6.18 -8.74 -11.37
C GLU A 59 7.05 -7.56 -11.82
N ASP A 60 6.67 -6.37 -11.36
CA ASP A 60 7.32 -5.09 -11.67
C ASP A 60 7.61 -4.24 -10.43
N GLY A 61 7.22 -4.70 -9.24
CA GLY A 61 7.58 -4.07 -7.96
C GLY A 61 9.01 -4.41 -7.53
N GLN A 62 9.78 -3.40 -7.10
CA GLN A 62 11.20 -3.53 -6.77
C GLN A 62 11.52 -3.28 -5.29
N TYR A 63 10.71 -2.47 -4.63
CA TYR A 63 10.94 -1.95 -3.28
C TYR A 63 9.96 -2.50 -2.25
N VAL A 64 9.11 -3.44 -2.64
CA VAL A 64 8.25 -4.21 -1.75
C VAL A 64 8.73 -5.65 -1.62
N MET A 65 8.49 -6.23 -0.45
CA MET A 65 8.86 -7.60 -0.13
C MET A 65 7.76 -8.27 0.68
N GLY A 66 7.64 -9.57 0.51
CA GLY A 66 6.82 -10.43 1.33
C GLY A 66 7.62 -11.66 1.72
N MET A 67 7.49 -12.10 2.97
CA MET A 67 8.11 -13.33 3.44
C MET A 67 7.24 -13.98 4.52
N VAL A 68 7.40 -15.28 4.68
CA VAL A 68 6.92 -16.03 5.84
C VAL A 68 8.12 -16.60 6.57
N ALA A 69 8.20 -16.34 7.87
CA ALA A 69 9.22 -16.91 8.75
C ALA A 69 8.69 -16.97 10.19
N ASP A 70 9.11 -18.00 10.94
CA ASP A 70 8.81 -18.16 12.38
C ASP A 70 7.31 -18.05 12.73
N GLY A 71 6.42 -18.59 11.88
CA GLY A 71 4.97 -18.53 12.10
C GLY A 71 4.33 -17.17 11.81
N HIS A 72 5.05 -16.26 11.14
CA HIS A 72 4.57 -14.92 10.84
C HIS A 72 4.81 -14.56 9.37
N MET A 73 3.84 -13.88 8.77
CA MET A 73 4.00 -13.22 7.49
C MET A 73 4.44 -11.77 7.71
N THR A 74 5.50 -11.37 7.02
CA THR A 74 5.98 -9.99 6.98
C THR A 74 5.83 -9.44 5.57
N LEU A 75 5.14 -8.31 5.45
CA LEU A 75 5.08 -7.49 4.25
C LEU A 75 5.86 -6.21 4.52
N GLY A 76 6.87 -5.92 3.71
CA GLY A 76 7.82 -4.84 3.93
C GLY A 76 7.96 -3.90 2.73
N ILE A 77 8.38 -2.67 3.01
CA ILE A 77 8.68 -1.64 2.02
C ILE A 77 10.08 -1.10 2.31
N SER A 78 10.91 -0.98 1.28
CA SER A 78 12.28 -0.45 1.34
C SER A 78 12.52 0.49 0.16
N LEU A 79 11.87 1.66 0.19
CA LEU A 79 12.04 2.69 -0.82
C LEU A 79 13.37 3.44 -0.63
N PRO A 80 14.19 3.60 -1.68
CA PRO A 80 15.36 4.46 -1.64
C PRO A 80 14.98 5.91 -1.39
N GLU A 81 15.95 6.72 -1.01
CA GLU A 81 15.77 8.17 -1.09
C GLU A 81 15.65 8.62 -2.55
N HIS A 82 14.67 9.49 -2.82
CA HIS A 82 14.49 10.10 -4.14
C HIS A 82 14.85 11.59 -4.06
N LEU A 83 15.98 11.92 -4.68
CA LEU A 83 16.48 13.28 -4.79
C LEU A 83 16.27 13.80 -6.21
N ASP A 84 15.76 15.01 -6.32
CA ASP A 84 15.62 15.73 -7.58
C ASP A 84 16.45 17.01 -7.56
N HIS A 85 16.85 17.48 -8.74
CA HIS A 85 17.69 18.67 -8.90
C HIS A 85 17.02 19.68 -9.83
N GLN A 86 16.90 20.92 -9.35
CA GLN A 86 16.37 22.02 -10.14
C GLN A 86 17.19 23.28 -9.96
N THR A 87 17.52 23.95 -11.07
CA THR A 87 18.15 25.27 -11.03
C THR A 87 17.09 26.34 -11.24
N VAL A 88 16.99 27.25 -10.27
CA VAL A 88 16.17 28.46 -10.37
C VAL A 88 17.08 29.64 -10.64
N TRP A 89 16.76 30.44 -11.66
CA TRP A 89 17.57 31.59 -12.07
C TRP A 89 17.01 32.87 -11.48
N ALA A 90 17.87 33.86 -11.23
CA ALA A 90 17.45 35.17 -10.76
C ALA A 90 16.53 35.83 -11.80
N THR A 91 15.49 36.52 -11.35
CA THR A 91 14.52 37.19 -12.24
C THR A 91 14.49 38.71 -12.07
N THR A 92 15.14 39.23 -11.03
CA THR A 92 15.15 40.66 -10.70
C THR A 92 16.56 41.13 -10.37
N THR A 93 16.80 42.43 -10.55
CA THR A 93 18.08 43.07 -10.24
C THR A 93 17.84 44.53 -9.82
N PRO A 94 18.29 44.97 -8.64
CA PRO A 94 18.23 46.37 -8.24
C PRO A 94 19.33 47.24 -8.89
N THR A 95 20.39 46.62 -9.43
CA THR A 95 21.56 47.31 -10.00
C THR A 95 21.44 47.55 -11.52
N ASN A 96 20.26 47.29 -12.11
CA ASN A 96 20.01 47.34 -13.55
C ASN A 96 20.91 46.39 -14.36
N SER A 97 21.37 45.30 -13.75
CA SER A 97 22.22 44.27 -14.39
C SER A 97 21.36 43.25 -15.15
N ASN A 98 20.51 43.74 -16.06
CA ASN A 98 19.46 42.94 -16.73
C ASN A 98 20.00 41.82 -17.64
N ALA A 99 21.29 41.85 -17.98
CA ALA A 99 21.96 40.79 -18.72
C ALA A 99 22.56 39.72 -17.80
N SER A 100 22.26 39.76 -16.49
CA SER A 100 22.69 38.78 -15.49
C SER A 100 21.53 38.00 -14.85
N ILE A 101 20.31 38.22 -15.36
CA ILE A 101 19.07 37.53 -14.93
C ILE A 101 18.64 36.51 -15.99
N GLY A 102 17.92 35.47 -15.57
CA GLY A 102 17.52 34.38 -16.45
C GLY A 102 18.58 33.29 -16.57
N ALA A 103 18.29 32.32 -17.44
CA ALA A 103 19.22 31.24 -17.75
C ALA A 103 20.39 31.76 -18.60
N PRO A 104 21.59 31.15 -18.51
CA PRO A 104 22.76 31.59 -19.26
C PRO A 104 22.48 31.54 -20.77
N ASP A 105 22.66 32.68 -21.43
CA ASP A 105 22.45 32.84 -22.87
C ASP A 105 23.67 33.45 -23.58
N GLY A 106 24.72 33.79 -22.82
CA GLY A 106 25.96 34.39 -23.29
C GLY A 106 25.91 35.90 -23.43
N ALA A 107 24.77 36.56 -23.17
CA ALA A 107 24.76 37.97 -22.85
C ALA A 107 25.41 38.16 -21.47
N TYR A 108 25.98 39.34 -21.19
CA TYR A 108 26.52 39.60 -19.86
C TYR A 108 26.41 41.06 -19.50
N HIS A 109 26.32 41.32 -18.20
CA HIS A 109 26.60 42.62 -17.62
C HIS A 109 28.03 42.62 -17.10
N TYR A 110 28.76 43.73 -17.27
CA TYR A 110 30.11 43.85 -16.73
C TYR A 110 30.16 44.91 -15.65
N SER A 111 31.04 44.71 -14.67
CA SER A 111 31.33 45.65 -13.59
C SER A 111 32.84 45.85 -13.49
N THR A 112 33.25 47.12 -13.47
CA THR A 112 34.61 47.59 -13.10
C THR A 112 34.58 48.23 -11.70
N GLY A 113 33.59 47.84 -10.90
CA GLY A 113 33.05 48.50 -9.69
C GLY A 113 31.61 48.95 -9.95
N PRO A 114 30.91 49.55 -8.96
CA PRO A 114 30.17 48.83 -7.90
C PRO A 114 29.31 47.63 -8.38
N ASP A 115 28.63 46.99 -7.42
CA ASP A 115 28.15 45.61 -7.44
C ASP A 115 27.09 45.24 -8.49
N ILE A 116 27.16 44.01 -9.01
CA ILE A 116 26.04 43.34 -9.69
C ILE A 116 25.22 42.63 -8.62
N THR A 117 23.98 43.06 -8.40
CA THR A 117 23.06 42.41 -7.46
C THR A 117 21.88 41.84 -8.22
N VAL A 118 21.53 40.59 -7.90
CA VAL A 118 20.42 39.86 -8.52
C VAL A 118 19.65 39.06 -7.47
N GLY A 119 18.37 38.82 -7.73
CA GLY A 119 17.51 38.09 -6.81
C GLY A 119 16.17 37.71 -7.44
N GLY A 120 15.17 37.44 -6.60
CA GLY A 120 13.83 37.04 -7.05
C GLY A 120 13.82 35.64 -7.66
N PHE A 121 14.32 34.65 -6.93
CA PHE A 121 14.33 33.26 -7.36
C PHE A 121 12.92 32.66 -7.21
N ASP A 122 12.31 32.22 -8.32
CA ASP A 122 10.98 31.62 -8.28
C ASP A 122 11.06 30.15 -7.83
N VAL A 123 10.69 29.92 -6.57
CA VAL A 123 10.63 28.59 -5.94
C VAL A 123 9.21 28.10 -5.71
N SER A 124 8.20 28.83 -6.22
CA SER A 124 6.78 28.58 -5.90
C SER A 124 6.30 27.15 -6.21
N SER A 125 6.84 26.54 -7.26
CA SER A 125 6.53 25.14 -7.64
C SER A 125 7.22 24.08 -6.77
N LEU A 126 8.16 24.48 -5.91
CA LEU A 126 9.06 23.58 -5.16
C LEU A 126 8.73 23.49 -3.68
N ASN A 127 7.87 24.39 -3.17
CA ASN A 127 7.53 24.53 -1.75
C ASN A 127 7.00 23.26 -1.08
N GLY A 128 6.53 22.27 -1.85
CA GLY A 128 6.06 20.98 -1.33
C GLY A 128 7.17 19.96 -1.04
N ASN A 129 8.42 20.25 -1.42
CA ASN A 129 9.55 19.34 -1.26
C ASN A 129 10.44 19.76 -0.09
N THR A 130 11.21 18.81 0.45
CA THR A 130 12.21 19.10 1.49
C THR A 130 13.53 19.50 0.82
N ILE A 131 14.11 20.62 1.24
CA ILE A 131 15.43 21.07 0.76
C ILE A 131 16.51 20.22 1.42
N GLU A 132 17.41 19.64 0.63
CA GLU A 132 18.56 18.86 1.10
C GLU A 132 19.87 19.61 0.87
N LYS A 133 19.97 20.36 -0.24
CA LYS A 133 21.18 21.11 -0.59
C LYS A 133 20.85 22.33 -1.45
N VAL A 134 21.55 23.43 -1.21
CA VAL A 134 21.47 24.63 -2.05
C VAL A 134 22.87 24.99 -2.53
N GLU A 135 23.04 25.08 -3.85
CA GLU A 135 24.29 25.48 -4.48
C GLU A 135 24.08 26.80 -5.22
N LEU A 136 24.92 27.80 -4.96
CA LEU A 136 25.00 29.00 -5.79
C LEU A 136 25.69 28.62 -7.11
N VAL A 137 25.10 29.02 -8.23
CA VAL A 137 25.64 28.83 -9.58
C VAL A 137 25.79 30.20 -10.25
N VAL A 138 26.98 30.51 -10.74
CA VAL A 138 27.28 31.78 -11.41
C VAL A 138 28.00 31.51 -12.73
N HIS A 139 27.46 32.04 -13.82
CA HIS A 139 28.11 32.08 -15.13
C HIS A 139 28.80 33.44 -15.27
N PHE A 140 30.13 33.42 -15.24
CA PHE A 140 30.92 34.65 -15.27
C PHE A 140 32.24 34.48 -16.03
N ASP A 141 32.81 35.61 -16.45
CA ASP A 141 34.16 35.73 -16.99
C ASP A 141 34.91 36.89 -16.34
N ILE A 142 36.21 36.70 -16.14
CA ILE A 142 37.16 37.71 -15.72
C ILE A 142 38.30 37.64 -16.73
N PRO A 143 38.34 38.54 -17.72
CA PRO A 143 39.25 38.40 -18.86
C PRO A 143 40.73 38.43 -18.48
N ASP A 144 41.09 39.29 -17.52
CA ASP A 144 42.47 39.60 -17.15
C ASP A 144 42.79 39.17 -15.71
N PRO A 145 44.05 38.82 -15.40
CA PRO A 145 44.46 38.35 -14.08
C PRO A 145 44.26 39.39 -12.98
N LEU A 146 43.62 38.99 -11.88
CA LEU A 146 43.44 39.79 -10.67
C LEU A 146 44.71 39.73 -9.81
N GLN A 147 45.74 40.51 -10.13
CA GLN A 147 46.99 40.57 -9.38
C GLN A 147 46.84 41.36 -8.07
N GLN A 148 46.17 42.50 -8.13
CA GLN A 148 45.93 43.39 -6.99
C GLN A 148 44.43 43.54 -6.69
N ASP A 149 43.63 43.48 -7.73
CA ASP A 149 42.18 43.61 -7.66
C ASP A 149 41.52 42.31 -7.20
N LYS A 150 40.25 42.38 -6.81
CA LYS A 150 39.54 41.23 -6.23
C LYS A 150 38.11 41.17 -6.71
N THR A 151 37.63 39.94 -6.90
CA THR A 151 36.21 39.67 -7.12
C THR A 151 35.63 38.95 -5.91
N ARG A 152 34.49 39.42 -5.42
CA ARG A 152 33.82 38.89 -4.22
C ARG A 152 32.39 38.52 -4.53
N PHE A 153 32.00 37.29 -4.21
CA PHE A 153 30.62 36.84 -4.30
C PHE A 153 30.08 36.69 -2.89
N SER A 154 28.94 37.32 -2.64
CA SER A 154 28.26 37.31 -1.37
C SER A 154 26.77 37.04 -1.56
N VAL A 155 26.20 36.41 -0.56
CA VAL A 155 24.79 36.06 -0.50
C VAL A 155 24.19 36.85 0.65
N ILE A 156 23.04 37.48 0.40
CA ILE A 156 22.32 38.30 1.35
C ILE A 156 21.02 37.57 1.68
N SER A 157 20.92 37.10 2.91
CA SER A 157 19.70 36.48 3.46
C SER A 157 19.25 37.29 4.66
N ASN A 158 17.98 37.74 4.67
CA ASN A 158 17.40 38.53 5.76
C ASN A 158 18.25 39.76 6.18
N GLY A 159 18.96 40.36 5.23
CA GLY A 159 19.84 41.51 5.45
C GLY A 159 21.21 41.17 6.04
N MET A 160 21.51 39.89 6.30
CA MET A 160 22.86 39.42 6.66
C MET A 160 23.65 39.12 5.39
N HIS A 161 24.85 39.70 5.29
CA HIS A 161 25.78 39.44 4.20
C HIS A 161 26.73 38.30 4.56
N ASP A 162 26.66 37.21 3.81
CA ASP A 162 27.63 36.12 3.89
C ASP A 162 28.57 36.14 2.68
N LEU A 163 29.88 36.07 2.94
CA LEU A 163 30.89 36.08 1.88
C LEU A 163 31.19 34.64 1.46
N VAL A 164 30.64 34.26 0.30
CA VAL A 164 30.77 32.91 -0.24
C VAL A 164 32.15 32.66 -0.84
N LYS A 165 32.65 33.59 -1.65
CA LYS A 165 33.93 33.40 -2.35
C LYS A 165 34.64 34.71 -2.64
N THR A 166 35.98 34.67 -2.58
CA THR A 166 36.85 35.75 -3.06
C THR A 166 37.90 35.17 -3.99
N TRP A 167 38.08 35.80 -5.16
CA TRP A 167 39.21 35.59 -6.05
C TRP A 167 40.16 36.79 -5.96
N SER A 168 41.45 36.49 -5.83
CA SER A 168 42.52 37.47 -5.78
C SER A 168 43.85 36.78 -6.11
N ASN A 169 44.85 37.55 -6.53
CA ASN A 169 46.18 37.07 -6.90
C ASN A 169 46.14 35.96 -7.97
N THR A 170 45.26 36.08 -8.98
CA THR A 170 45.16 35.07 -10.03
C THR A 170 46.32 35.22 -11.03
N GLN A 171 46.79 34.09 -11.58
CA GLN A 171 47.86 34.09 -12.59
C GLN A 171 47.36 34.32 -14.01
N GLY A 172 46.04 34.30 -14.22
CA GLY A 172 45.34 34.55 -15.48
C GLY A 172 43.88 34.91 -15.23
N GLY A 173 43.14 35.16 -16.30
CA GLY A 173 41.69 35.34 -16.26
C GLY A 173 40.95 34.08 -15.79
N LEU A 174 39.69 34.25 -15.38
CA LEU A 174 38.81 33.19 -14.91
C LEU A 174 37.60 33.08 -15.83
N TYR A 175 37.46 31.95 -16.53
CA TYR A 175 36.36 31.74 -17.46
C TYR A 175 35.43 30.64 -16.95
N TYR A 176 34.22 31.03 -16.55
CA TYR A 176 33.13 30.13 -16.12
C TYR A 176 31.83 30.36 -16.89
N MET A 177 31.86 31.09 -18.01
CA MET A 177 30.66 31.43 -18.80
C MET A 177 29.95 30.19 -19.35
N THR A 178 30.69 29.13 -19.71
CA THR A 178 30.10 27.90 -20.30
C THR A 178 29.69 26.86 -19.26
N SER A 179 30.55 26.56 -18.28
CA SER A 179 30.28 25.49 -17.32
C SER A 179 29.52 25.95 -16.07
N GLY A 180 29.50 27.26 -15.82
CA GLY A 180 29.15 27.82 -14.52
C GLY A 180 30.22 27.50 -13.47
N TRP A 181 30.40 28.39 -12.51
CA TRP A 181 31.03 28.10 -11.23
C TRP A 181 29.93 27.79 -10.23
N SER A 182 30.13 26.79 -9.37
CA SER A 182 29.17 26.48 -8.33
C SER A 182 29.81 26.19 -6.98
N THR A 183 29.10 26.51 -5.92
CA THR A 183 29.49 26.16 -4.54
C THR A 183 28.26 26.04 -3.66
N GLU A 184 28.34 25.17 -2.67
CA GLU A 184 27.27 25.02 -1.68
C GLU A 184 27.19 26.24 -0.77
N ILE A 185 25.97 26.71 -0.52
CA ILE A 185 25.69 27.75 0.47
C ILE A 185 24.89 27.14 1.61
N THR A 186 25.36 27.37 2.83
CA THR A 186 24.79 26.77 4.04
C THR A 186 24.13 27.84 4.89
N ASP A 187 23.02 27.48 5.52
CA ASP A 187 22.36 28.28 6.54
C ASP A 187 22.42 27.57 7.89
N ASP A 188 22.57 28.31 8.99
CA ASP A 188 22.72 27.76 10.34
C ASP A 188 21.45 27.02 10.83
N GLU A 189 20.27 27.37 10.32
CA GLU A 189 18.97 26.80 10.71
C GLU A 189 18.33 25.89 9.64
N ASN A 190 19.06 25.60 8.55
CA ASN A 190 18.58 25.03 7.28
C ASN A 190 17.66 25.97 6.49
N TRP A 191 17.86 25.97 5.18
CA TRP A 191 17.10 26.82 4.26
C TRP A 191 15.58 26.57 4.30
N THR A 192 14.82 27.66 4.36
CA THR A 192 13.39 27.66 4.03
C THR A 192 13.13 28.16 2.61
N TRP A 193 12.00 27.76 2.03
CA TRP A 193 11.58 28.23 0.71
C TRP A 193 11.38 29.75 0.65
N ASP A 194 10.84 30.33 1.72
CA ASP A 194 10.63 31.77 1.81
C ASP A 194 11.97 32.53 1.82
N GLU A 195 12.98 32.03 2.53
CA GLU A 195 14.33 32.62 2.52
C GLU A 195 14.98 32.53 1.14
N LEU A 196 14.91 31.37 0.50
CA LEU A 196 15.47 31.20 -0.85
C LEU A 196 14.81 32.10 -1.89
N SER A 197 13.52 32.39 -1.74
CA SER A 197 12.81 33.31 -2.64
C SER A 197 13.25 34.77 -2.48
N ASN A 198 13.66 35.16 -1.26
CA ASN A 198 14.03 36.52 -0.89
C ASN A 198 15.55 36.76 -0.86
N ILE A 199 16.35 35.75 -1.19
CA ILE A 199 17.80 35.85 -1.19
C ILE A 199 18.28 36.76 -2.32
N GLU A 200 19.29 37.58 -2.04
CA GLU A 200 19.97 38.39 -3.03
C GLU A 200 21.42 37.93 -3.16
N VAL A 201 21.94 37.89 -4.38
CA VAL A 201 23.34 37.55 -4.66
C VAL A 201 24.02 38.80 -5.16
N THR A 202 25.09 39.20 -4.48
CA THR A 202 25.90 40.36 -4.82
C THR A 202 27.28 39.90 -5.31
N LEU A 203 27.62 40.29 -6.52
CA LEU A 203 28.87 39.98 -7.20
C LEU A 203 29.61 41.29 -7.43
N ASP A 204 30.74 41.45 -6.75
CA ASP A 204 31.45 42.71 -6.65
C ASP A 204 32.87 42.60 -7.22
N TYR A 205 33.29 43.62 -7.97
CA TYR A 205 34.65 43.84 -8.41
C TYR A 205 35.26 45.01 -7.62
N VAL A 206 36.24 44.70 -6.79
CA VAL A 206 36.95 45.68 -5.96
C VAL A 206 38.29 46.02 -6.59
N SER A 207 38.39 47.23 -7.13
CA SER A 207 39.67 47.76 -7.56
C SER A 207 40.46 48.34 -6.40
N ASN A 208 41.74 47.97 -6.30
CA ASN A 208 42.66 48.46 -5.26
C ASN A 208 43.57 49.59 -5.78
N GLY A 209 43.35 50.05 -7.01
CA GLY A 209 44.15 51.05 -7.71
C GLY A 209 45.50 50.51 -8.19
N GLY A 210 45.85 50.74 -9.45
CA GLY A 210 47.06 50.19 -10.05
C GLY A 210 47.01 50.15 -11.58
N THR A 211 47.76 49.23 -12.20
CA THR A 211 47.72 48.90 -13.63
C THR A 211 46.88 47.66 -13.95
N ASP A 212 46.22 47.11 -12.94
CA ASP A 212 45.38 45.92 -13.07
C ASP A 212 43.96 46.36 -13.45
N ASP A 213 43.70 46.49 -14.75
CA ASP A 213 42.43 46.99 -15.30
C ASP A 213 41.61 45.81 -15.85
N SER A 214 41.08 44.96 -14.95
CA SER A 214 40.17 43.87 -15.33
C SER A 214 38.70 44.26 -15.09
N GLN A 215 37.80 43.30 -15.26
CA GLN A 215 36.37 43.47 -15.01
C GLN A 215 35.72 42.13 -14.68
N LEU A 216 34.62 42.18 -13.94
CA LEU A 216 33.74 41.04 -13.75
C LEU A 216 32.62 41.07 -14.80
N GLN A 217 32.49 40.04 -15.63
CA GLN A 217 31.40 39.86 -16.58
C GLN A 217 30.48 38.74 -16.08
N VAL A 218 29.17 38.99 -15.94
CA VAL A 218 28.20 38.03 -15.40
C VAL A 218 27.04 37.86 -16.39
N ASP A 219 26.81 36.62 -16.81
CA ASP A 219 25.73 36.19 -17.71
C ASP A 219 24.50 35.71 -16.94
N ALA A 220 24.70 34.87 -15.92
CA ALA A 220 23.58 34.34 -15.16
C ALA A 220 23.96 33.99 -13.73
N VAL A 221 22.98 34.10 -12.85
CA VAL A 221 23.07 33.67 -11.44
C VAL A 221 21.85 32.84 -11.12
N GLY A 222 22.09 31.67 -10.53
CA GLY A 222 21.05 30.72 -10.17
C GLY A 222 21.34 30.04 -8.84
N LEU A 223 20.29 29.45 -8.27
CA LEU A 223 20.38 28.51 -7.17
C LEU A 223 20.06 27.13 -7.72
N LYS A 224 20.99 26.19 -7.59
CA LYS A 224 20.75 24.79 -7.87
C LYS A 224 20.36 24.10 -6.58
N LEU A 225 19.11 23.65 -6.57
CA LEU A 225 18.45 23.05 -5.43
C LEU A 225 18.50 21.54 -5.59
N THR A 226 18.91 20.84 -4.53
CA THR A 226 18.68 19.41 -4.39
C THR A 226 17.60 19.22 -3.35
N MET A 227 16.55 18.50 -3.73
CA MET A 227 15.35 18.35 -2.91
C MET A 227 14.99 16.89 -2.80
N ARG A 228 14.47 16.49 -1.64
CA ARG A 228 13.77 15.23 -1.50
C ARG A 228 12.35 15.39 -2.04
N THR A 229 12.02 14.60 -3.05
CA THR A 229 10.71 14.63 -3.71
C THR A 229 9.95 13.32 -3.47
N PRO A 230 8.60 13.35 -3.52
CA PRO A 230 7.81 12.13 -3.43
C PRO A 230 8.18 11.13 -4.54
N TRP A 231 8.16 9.84 -4.20
CA TRP A 231 8.36 8.76 -5.18
C TRP A 231 7.27 8.78 -6.25
N TYR A 232 7.64 8.41 -7.47
CA TYR A 232 6.78 8.46 -8.66
C TYR A 232 5.62 7.45 -8.67
N GLY A 233 5.45 6.63 -7.63
CA GLY A 233 4.40 5.63 -7.61
C GLY A 233 4.26 4.86 -6.31
N ALA A 234 3.21 4.04 -6.27
CA ALA A 234 2.96 3.09 -5.20
C ALA A 234 3.26 1.67 -5.72
N GLU A 235 3.84 0.86 -4.85
CA GLU A 235 4.04 -0.57 -5.07
C GLU A 235 3.17 -1.37 -4.10
N ARG A 236 2.84 -2.60 -4.47
CA ARG A 236 2.01 -3.52 -3.70
C ARG A 236 2.64 -4.91 -3.70
N VAL A 237 2.56 -5.56 -2.55
CA VAL A 237 2.80 -7.00 -2.41
C VAL A 237 1.46 -7.69 -2.12
N VAL A 238 1.21 -8.82 -2.78
CA VAL A 238 0.06 -9.69 -2.55
C VAL A 238 0.58 -11.06 -2.13
N ALA A 239 0.05 -11.60 -1.04
CA ALA A 239 0.33 -12.96 -0.60
C ALA A 239 -0.90 -13.83 -0.88
N SER A 240 -0.69 -14.98 -1.51
CA SER A 240 -1.75 -15.93 -1.80
C SER A 240 -1.33 -17.34 -1.41
N SER A 241 -2.28 -18.13 -0.93
CA SER A 241 -2.08 -19.54 -0.60
C SER A 241 -3.36 -20.31 -0.89
N ILE A 242 -3.21 -21.56 -1.33
CA ILE A 242 -4.32 -22.43 -1.69
C ILE A 242 -4.12 -23.75 -0.96
N ASN A 243 -5.14 -24.18 -0.22
CA ASN A 243 -5.24 -25.55 0.27
C ASN A 243 -6.37 -26.28 -0.47
N GLN A 244 -6.07 -27.45 -1.04
CA GLN A 244 -7.10 -28.30 -1.64
C GLN A 244 -7.74 -29.16 -0.54
N PHE A 245 -8.90 -28.73 -0.05
CA PHE A 245 -9.68 -29.49 0.92
C PHE A 245 -10.74 -30.32 0.20
N THR A 246 -10.76 -31.64 0.45
CA THR A 246 -11.69 -32.58 -0.23
C THR A 246 -12.86 -32.99 0.66
N ASP A 247 -12.70 -32.96 1.98
CA ASP A 247 -13.68 -33.50 2.93
C ASP A 247 -14.53 -32.39 3.55
N TRP A 248 -15.27 -31.67 2.71
CA TRP A 248 -16.11 -30.56 3.15
C TRP A 248 -17.19 -31.04 4.14
N PRO A 249 -17.42 -30.34 5.26
CA PRO A 249 -18.47 -30.67 6.23
C PRO A 249 -19.86 -30.24 5.73
N ILE A 250 -20.21 -30.67 4.52
CA ILE A 250 -21.47 -30.38 3.85
C ILE A 250 -22.26 -31.69 3.77
N ILE A 251 -23.54 -31.63 4.17
CA ILE A 251 -24.48 -32.73 4.05
C ILE A 251 -25.54 -32.29 3.05
N ASP A 252 -25.55 -32.93 1.89
CA ASP A 252 -26.59 -32.71 0.89
C ASP A 252 -27.88 -33.41 1.33
N LEU A 253 -29.00 -32.68 1.26
CA LEU A 253 -30.32 -33.23 1.56
C LEU A 253 -30.90 -33.86 0.30
N ASP A 254 -31.33 -35.11 0.41
CA ASP A 254 -32.00 -35.81 -0.69
C ASP A 254 -33.49 -35.43 -0.74
N LEU A 255 -33.85 -34.56 -1.70
CA LEU A 255 -35.22 -34.08 -1.93
C LEU A 255 -36.21 -35.19 -2.30
N SER A 256 -35.73 -36.38 -2.69
CA SER A 256 -36.57 -37.53 -3.02
C SER A 256 -36.85 -38.44 -1.82
N SER A 257 -36.19 -38.18 -0.68
CA SER A 257 -36.31 -38.93 0.57
C SER A 257 -37.19 -38.20 1.60
N GLY A 258 -37.53 -38.86 2.70
CA GLY A 258 -38.42 -38.31 3.73
C GLY A 258 -39.91 -38.39 3.38
N THR A 259 -40.69 -37.53 4.04
CA THR A 259 -42.16 -37.49 3.92
C THR A 259 -42.57 -36.21 3.19
N LEU A 260 -43.18 -36.39 2.01
CA LEU A 260 -43.76 -35.32 1.20
C LEU A 260 -45.27 -35.27 1.43
N ASP A 261 -45.78 -34.12 1.88
CA ASP A 261 -47.22 -33.87 2.02
C ASP A 261 -47.62 -32.67 1.16
N SER A 262 -48.40 -32.92 0.11
CA SER A 262 -48.82 -31.91 -0.87
C SER A 262 -47.67 -31.20 -1.61
N VAL A 263 -46.46 -31.77 -1.53
CA VAL A 263 -45.25 -31.33 -2.26
C VAL A 263 -44.82 -32.43 -3.22
N SER A 264 -44.36 -32.06 -4.41
CA SER A 264 -43.84 -32.98 -5.42
C SER A 264 -42.40 -32.67 -5.80
N SER A 265 -41.64 -33.67 -6.25
CA SER A 265 -40.30 -33.46 -6.78
C SER A 265 -40.34 -33.18 -8.29
N ALA A 266 -39.62 -32.14 -8.70
CA ALA A 266 -39.45 -31.71 -10.09
C ALA A 266 -37.96 -31.71 -10.47
N PRO A 267 -37.60 -31.65 -11.77
CA PRO A 267 -36.20 -31.67 -12.21
C PRO A 267 -35.31 -30.55 -11.64
N CYS A 268 -35.91 -29.45 -11.14
CA CYS A 268 -35.21 -28.29 -10.61
C CYS A 268 -35.44 -28.06 -9.10
N GLY A 269 -35.99 -29.04 -8.36
CA GLY A 269 -36.23 -28.93 -6.92
C GLY A 269 -37.60 -29.44 -6.50
N LEU A 270 -38.11 -28.95 -5.37
CA LEU A 270 -39.48 -29.23 -4.92
C LEU A 270 -40.45 -28.22 -5.57
N ASP A 271 -41.62 -28.71 -5.99
CA ASP A 271 -42.68 -27.92 -6.62
C ASP A 271 -44.02 -28.17 -5.91
N SER A 272 -44.69 -27.09 -5.50
CA SER A 272 -45.94 -27.10 -4.74
C SER A 272 -46.61 -25.72 -4.70
N ASP A 273 -47.95 -25.71 -4.65
CA ASP A 273 -48.78 -24.53 -4.34
C ASP A 273 -49.09 -24.41 -2.82
N GLY A 274 -48.45 -25.24 -2.00
CA GLY A 274 -48.63 -25.31 -0.55
C GLY A 274 -48.43 -26.73 -0.02
N GLY A 275 -47.53 -26.91 0.95
CA GLY A 275 -47.32 -28.21 1.56
C GLY A 275 -46.10 -28.29 2.47
N THR A 276 -45.77 -29.50 2.92
CA THR A 276 -44.59 -29.73 3.76
C THR A 276 -43.73 -30.86 3.23
N TRP A 277 -42.42 -30.64 3.26
CA TRP A 277 -41.42 -31.70 3.10
C TRP A 277 -40.67 -31.88 4.41
N THR A 278 -40.75 -33.07 4.97
CA THR A 278 -40.02 -33.44 6.19
C THR A 278 -38.90 -34.40 5.81
N THR A 279 -37.66 -34.06 6.13
CA THR A 279 -36.51 -34.90 5.85
C THR A 279 -36.55 -36.20 6.67
N ASP A 280 -35.80 -37.21 6.24
CA ASP A 280 -35.42 -38.29 7.13
C ASP A 280 -34.54 -37.76 8.29
N THR A 281 -34.43 -38.54 9.37
CA THR A 281 -33.56 -38.20 10.51
C THR A 281 -32.10 -38.21 10.09
N ILE A 282 -31.49 -37.04 10.05
CA ILE A 282 -30.09 -36.82 9.71
C ILE A 282 -29.23 -37.08 10.94
N GLN A 283 -28.37 -38.09 10.84
CA GLN A 283 -27.47 -38.46 11.92
C GLN A 283 -26.42 -37.37 12.14
N LYS A 284 -26.25 -36.93 13.39
CA LYS A 284 -25.23 -35.93 13.71
C LYS A 284 -23.83 -36.53 13.59
N PRO A 285 -22.92 -35.97 12.77
CA PRO A 285 -21.55 -36.45 12.72
C PRO A 285 -20.88 -36.34 14.09
N ALA A 286 -20.18 -37.40 14.50
CA ALA A 286 -19.58 -37.46 15.82
C ALA A 286 -18.53 -36.36 16.01
N GLY A 287 -18.61 -35.64 17.14
CA GLY A 287 -17.68 -34.56 17.47
C GLY A 287 -17.93 -33.25 16.73
N GLN A 288 -18.99 -33.14 15.92
CA GLN A 288 -19.36 -31.90 15.23
C GLN A 288 -20.61 -31.27 15.85
N SER A 289 -20.82 -29.98 15.61
CA SER A 289 -22.07 -29.27 15.87
C SER A 289 -22.79 -29.00 14.56
N TRP A 290 -24.12 -28.87 14.60
CA TRP A 290 -24.87 -28.43 13.44
C TRP A 290 -24.48 -26.99 13.06
N GLY A 291 -24.43 -26.73 11.76
CA GLY A 291 -24.09 -25.44 11.19
C GLY A 291 -25.33 -24.69 10.71
N ARG A 292 -25.28 -24.25 9.45
CA ARG A 292 -26.38 -23.55 8.79
C ARG A 292 -26.99 -24.45 7.72
N VAL A 293 -28.28 -24.28 7.49
CA VAL A 293 -28.96 -24.81 6.30
C VAL A 293 -28.86 -23.74 5.22
N HIS A 294 -28.55 -24.15 4.00
CA HIS A 294 -28.63 -23.29 2.83
C HIS A 294 -29.63 -23.90 1.86
N PHE A 295 -30.56 -23.08 1.38
CA PHE A 295 -31.51 -23.44 0.34
C PHE A 295 -31.81 -22.19 -0.49
N ASP A 296 -32.09 -22.40 -1.76
CA ASP A 296 -32.57 -21.37 -2.68
C ASP A 296 -34.06 -21.62 -2.97
N HIS A 297 -34.85 -20.56 -3.02
CA HIS A 297 -36.23 -20.61 -3.50
C HIS A 297 -36.55 -19.39 -4.36
N ASN A 298 -37.65 -19.44 -5.12
CA ASN A 298 -38.11 -18.31 -5.90
C ASN A 298 -38.95 -17.38 -5.02
N ASP A 299 -38.42 -16.19 -4.71
CA ASP A 299 -39.08 -15.16 -3.88
C ASP A 299 -40.29 -14.49 -4.54
N GLU A 300 -40.48 -14.65 -5.86
CA GLU A 300 -41.57 -13.97 -6.57
C GLU A 300 -42.95 -14.56 -6.26
N ASN A 301 -43.03 -15.83 -5.82
CA ASN A 301 -44.29 -16.58 -5.74
C ASN A 301 -44.52 -17.37 -4.43
N GLY A 302 -43.64 -17.32 -3.43
CA GLY A 302 -43.83 -18.09 -2.18
C GLY A 302 -42.82 -17.79 -1.09
N THR A 303 -43.09 -18.30 0.12
CA THR A 303 -42.20 -18.19 1.28
C THR A 303 -41.90 -19.59 1.81
N VAL A 304 -40.62 -19.93 2.00
CA VAL A 304 -40.26 -21.20 2.62
C VAL A 304 -39.97 -20.99 4.10
N MET A 305 -40.73 -21.67 4.96
CA MET A 305 -40.50 -21.69 6.39
C MET A 305 -39.70 -22.94 6.75
N LEU A 306 -38.56 -22.75 7.41
CA LEU A 306 -37.70 -23.83 7.88
C LEU A 306 -37.94 -24.09 9.37
N GLU A 307 -38.16 -25.35 9.72
CA GLU A 307 -38.34 -25.81 11.10
C GLU A 307 -37.43 -27.02 11.39
N TYR A 308 -37.08 -27.22 12.65
CA TYR A 308 -36.45 -28.44 13.13
C TYR A 308 -37.29 -29.08 14.23
N LEU A 309 -37.12 -30.40 14.39
CA LEU A 309 -37.69 -31.14 15.50
C LEU A 309 -36.81 -30.99 16.74
N ASP A 310 -37.35 -30.42 17.82
CA ASP A 310 -36.64 -30.26 19.08
C ASP A 310 -36.55 -31.56 19.90
N ASN A 311 -35.81 -31.52 21.01
CA ASN A 311 -35.63 -32.67 21.90
C ASN A 311 -36.91 -33.07 22.64
N GLN A 312 -37.97 -32.26 22.58
CA GLN A 312 -39.28 -32.48 23.18
C GLN A 312 -40.30 -33.01 22.15
N GLY A 313 -39.89 -33.17 20.89
CA GLY A 313 -40.72 -33.64 19.78
C GLY A 313 -41.63 -32.56 19.20
N ALA A 314 -41.35 -31.28 19.45
CA ALA A 314 -42.06 -30.14 18.87
C ALA A 314 -41.28 -29.55 17.68
N TRP A 315 -42.02 -29.06 16.69
CA TRP A 315 -41.43 -28.33 15.56
C TRP A 315 -41.21 -26.87 15.93
N VAL A 316 -39.99 -26.40 15.73
CA VAL A 316 -39.55 -25.05 16.08
C VAL A 316 -38.95 -24.39 14.84
N ASN A 317 -39.33 -23.15 14.59
CA ASN A 317 -38.83 -22.38 13.46
C ASN A 317 -37.32 -22.05 13.59
N ILE A 318 -36.61 -22.06 12.47
CA ILE A 318 -35.22 -21.62 12.36
C ILE A 318 -35.18 -20.23 11.72
N ASP A 319 -34.94 -19.22 12.54
CA ASP A 319 -34.64 -17.87 12.06
C ASP A 319 -33.20 -17.83 11.49
N GLU A 320 -33.00 -17.16 10.35
CA GLU A 320 -31.69 -16.96 9.69
C GLU A 320 -30.95 -18.25 9.27
N ALA A 321 -31.67 -19.37 9.12
CA ALA A 321 -31.17 -20.67 8.70
C ALA A 321 -30.00 -21.23 9.54
N THR A 322 -29.80 -20.72 10.76
CA THR A 322 -28.79 -21.21 11.69
C THR A 322 -29.42 -22.25 12.61
N ILE A 323 -28.98 -23.50 12.51
CA ILE A 323 -29.54 -24.58 13.32
C ILE A 323 -29.15 -24.32 14.79
N PRO A 324 -30.10 -24.18 15.72
CA PRO A 324 -29.77 -24.00 17.12
C PRO A 324 -29.05 -25.23 17.67
N VAL A 325 -28.35 -25.08 18.80
CA VAL A 325 -27.54 -26.15 19.39
C VAL A 325 -28.43 -27.30 19.85
N VAL A 326 -28.72 -28.23 18.94
CA VAL A 326 -29.36 -29.51 19.23
C VAL A 326 -28.30 -30.58 19.49
N SER A 327 -28.52 -31.34 20.54
CA SER A 327 -27.56 -32.32 21.06
C SER A 327 -27.48 -33.57 20.20
N GLY A 328 -28.55 -33.93 19.49
CA GLY A 328 -28.70 -35.18 18.74
C GLY A 328 -28.93 -35.01 17.25
N ASP A 329 -29.50 -36.05 16.67
CA ASP A 329 -29.87 -36.12 15.26
C ASP A 329 -30.89 -35.04 14.90
N LEU A 330 -30.85 -34.61 13.64
CA LEU A 330 -31.64 -33.51 13.15
C LEU A 330 -32.72 -34.01 12.21
N GLN A 331 -33.93 -33.51 12.37
CA GLN A 331 -34.98 -33.65 11.38
C GLN A 331 -35.45 -32.25 11.00
N LEU A 332 -35.48 -31.96 9.71
CA LEU A 332 -35.88 -30.66 9.18
C LEU A 332 -37.25 -30.78 8.52
N ARG A 333 -38.04 -29.72 8.62
CA ARG A 333 -39.28 -29.56 7.87
C ARG A 333 -39.26 -28.24 7.13
N PHE A 334 -39.52 -28.32 5.85
CA PHE A 334 -39.69 -27.20 4.95
C PHE A 334 -41.18 -27.06 4.67
N THR A 335 -41.77 -25.92 5.04
CA THR A 335 -43.14 -25.58 4.68
C THR A 335 -43.08 -24.58 3.54
N ILE A 336 -43.63 -24.98 2.39
CA ILE A 336 -43.64 -24.24 1.11
C ILE A 336 -45.06 -23.68 0.92
#